data_AF-A0A5R2N9D4-F1
#
_entry.id   AF-A0A5R2N9D4-F1
#
_cell.length_a   1.000
_cell.length_b   1.000
_cell.length_c   1.000
_cell.angle_alpha   90.00
_cell.angle_beta   90.00
_cell.angle_gamma   90.00
#
_symmetry.space_group_name_H-M   'P 1'
#
loop_
_entity.id
_entity.type
_entity.pdbx_description
1 polymer ?
#
loop_
_entity_poly.entity_id
_entity_poly.type
_entity_poly.pdbx_seq_one_letter_code
_entity_poly.pdbx_strand_id
1 'polypeptide(L)' 'MVSLGLLALVLFAFAAGATEAAKLDAATVNNAQFGDAATKGVDATVLKAQILLDRARFSPGLIDGHQAENFTKA' A
#
# COMPACT_ATOMS: atom_id res chain seq x y z
N MET A 1 1.99 -0.17 -46.91
CA MET A 1 2.74 -0.26 -45.64
C MET A 1 2.00 0.37 -44.45
N VAL A 2 1.24 1.45 -44.65
CA VAL A 2 0.47 2.13 -43.57
C VAL A 2 -0.68 1.28 -43.01
N SER A 3 -1.38 0.50 -43.84
CA SER A 3 -2.52 -0.34 -43.44
C SER A 3 -2.16 -1.47 -42.46
N LEU A 4 -1.01 -2.10 -42.65
CA LEU A 4 -0.55 -3.19 -41.79
C LEU A 4 -0.09 -2.67 -40.42
N GLY A 5 0.54 -1.49 -40.39
CA GLY A 5 0.89 -0.81 -39.13
C GLY A 5 -0.35 -0.38 -38.34
N LEU A 6 -1.37 0.12 -39.03
CA LEU A 6 -2.64 0.50 -38.40
C LEU A 6 -3.35 -0.72 -37.80
N LEU A 7 -3.37 -1.84 -38.53
CA LEU A 7 -3.96 -3.09 -38.04
C LEU A 7 -3.22 -3.64 -36.82
N ALA A 8 -1.89 -3.61 -36.84
CA ALA A 8 -1.08 -4.03 -35.69
C ALA A 8 -1.33 -3.15 -34.46
N LEU A 9 -1.50 -1.83 -34.64
CA LEU A 9 -1.80 -0.90 -33.55
C LEU A 9 -3.17 -1.17 -32.92
N VAL A 10 -4.18 -1.45 -33.75
CA VAL A 10 -5.54 -1.78 -33.29
C VAL A 10 -5.55 -3.08 -32.50
N LEU A 11 -4.84 -4.12 -32.99
CA LEU A 11 -4.72 -5.40 -32.29
C LEU A 11 -3.97 -5.26 -30.95
N PHE A 12 -2.92 -4.44 -30.91
CA PHE A 12 -2.18 -4.18 -29.68
C PHE A 12 -3.02 -3.44 -28.63
N ALA A 13 -3.79 -2.43 -29.05
CA ALA A 13 -4.70 -1.70 -28.16
C ALA A 13 -5.80 -2.62 -27.59
N PHE A 14 -6.33 -3.54 -28.39
CA PHE A 14 -7.31 -4.53 -27.94
C PHE A 14 -6.73 -5.54 -26.95
N ALA A 15 -5.47 -5.96 -27.15
CA ALA A 15 -4.78 -6.89 -26.25
C ALA A 15 -4.38 -6.23 -24.91
N ALA A 16 -4.11 -4.93 -24.90
CA ALA A 16 -3.68 -4.19 -23.71
C ALA A 16 -4.82 -3.80 -22.76
N GLY A 17 -6.09 -3.87 -23.19
CA GLY A 17 -7.24 -3.37 -22.44
C GLY A 17 -7.77 -4.29 -21.33
N ALA A 18 -7.25 -5.52 -21.18
CA ALA A 18 -7.87 -6.56 -20.35
C ALA A 18 -7.11 -6.90 -19.05
N THR A 19 -6.22 -6.03 -18.57
CA THR A 19 -5.70 -6.15 -17.19
C THR A 19 -6.69 -5.46 -16.26
N GLU A 20 -7.67 -6.23 -15.75
CA GLU A 20 -8.40 -5.80 -14.56
C GLU A 20 -7.46 -5.90 -13.36
N ALA A 21 -7.08 -4.75 -12.80
CA ALA A 21 -6.43 -4.74 -11.50
C ALA A 21 -7.36 -5.44 -10.51
N ALA A 22 -6.84 -6.41 -9.76
CA ALA A 22 -7.62 -7.09 -8.73
C ALA A 22 -8.27 -6.03 -7.82
N LYS A 23 -9.61 -6.00 -7.78
CA LYS A 23 -10.32 -5.01 -6.97
C LYS A 23 -9.95 -5.23 -5.51
N LEU A 24 -9.37 -4.20 -4.88
CA LEU A 24 -9.06 -4.23 -3.46
C LEU A 24 -10.37 -4.15 -2.67
N ASP A 25 -10.76 -5.28 -2.09
CA ASP A 25 -11.99 -5.39 -1.31
C ASP A 25 -11.82 -4.87 0.13
N ALA A 26 -12.87 -4.26 0.69
CA ALA A 26 -12.86 -3.69 2.02
C ALA A 26 -12.71 -4.78 3.12
N ALA A 27 -13.30 -5.96 2.94
CA ALA A 27 -13.11 -7.05 3.88
C ALA A 27 -11.68 -7.59 3.82
N THR A 28 -11.07 -7.64 2.63
CA THR A 28 -9.64 -7.97 2.48
C THR A 28 -8.75 -6.98 3.24
N VAL A 29 -9.03 -5.67 3.17
CA VAL A 29 -8.27 -4.66 3.92
C VAL A 29 -8.48 -4.81 5.43
N ASN A 30 -9.72 -4.93 5.89
CA ASN A 30 -10.03 -4.98 7.32
C ASN A 30 -9.52 -6.25 8.02
N ASN A 31 -9.44 -7.37 7.29
CA ASN A 31 -8.95 -8.65 7.82
C ASN A 31 -7.45 -8.90 7.56
N ALA A 32 -6.75 -7.94 6.93
CA ALA A 32 -5.33 -8.06 6.65
C ALA A 32 -4.54 -8.31 7.93
N GLN A 33 -3.70 -9.34 7.92
CA GLN A 33 -2.79 -9.64 9.00
C GLN A 33 -1.50 -8.84 8.84
N PHE A 34 -0.87 -8.46 9.95
CA PHE A 34 0.49 -7.95 9.91
C PHE A 34 1.40 -9.10 9.49
N GLY A 35 2.12 -8.91 8.38
CA GLY A 35 3.08 -9.88 7.88
C GLY A 35 4.44 -9.25 7.69
N ASP A 36 5.47 -10.08 7.53
CA ASP A 36 6.87 -9.65 7.35
C ASP A 36 7.17 -9.13 5.93
N ALA A 37 6.14 -8.69 5.20
CA ALA A 37 6.30 -8.15 3.86
C ALA A 37 7.25 -6.94 3.93
N ALA A 38 8.28 -6.93 3.07
CA ALA A 38 9.32 -5.92 3.08
C ALA A 38 8.76 -4.53 2.72
N THR A 39 8.27 -3.82 3.72
CA THR A 39 7.66 -2.49 3.66
C THR A 39 8.72 -1.40 3.73
N LYS A 40 9.78 -1.45 2.90
CA LYS A 40 10.84 -0.41 2.85
C LYS A 40 11.30 0.13 4.23
N GLY A 41 11.35 -0.73 5.26
CA GLY A 41 11.75 -0.36 6.63
C GLY A 41 10.63 0.14 7.57
N VAL A 42 9.38 0.23 7.10
CA VAL A 42 8.21 0.64 7.88
C VAL A 42 7.55 -0.56 8.55
N ASP A 43 7.54 -0.63 9.88
CA ASP A 43 6.83 -1.69 10.59
C ASP A 43 5.35 -1.31 10.76
N ALA A 44 4.44 -2.10 10.19
CA ALA A 44 3.00 -1.86 10.24
C ALA A 44 2.43 -1.98 11.68
N THR A 45 3.06 -2.77 12.54
CA THR A 45 2.71 -2.91 13.95
C THR A 45 3.10 -1.64 14.72
N VAL A 46 4.32 -1.14 14.47
CA VAL A 46 4.81 0.11 15.07
C VAL A 46 3.94 1.29 14.61
N LEU A 47 3.63 1.37 13.32
CA LEU A 47 2.77 2.41 12.76
C LEU A 47 1.39 2.40 13.44
N LYS A 48 0.79 1.23 13.62
CA LYS A 48 -0.50 1.11 14.32
C LYS A 48 -0.40 1.57 15.78
N ALA A 49 0.66 1.21 16.49
CA ALA A 49 0.85 1.61 17.87
C ALA A 49 1.03 3.14 17.99
N GLN A 50 1.80 3.78 17.11
CA GLN A 50 1.93 5.24 17.05
C GLN A 50 0.56 5.93 16.85
N ILE A 51 -0.26 5.43 15.92
CA ILE A 51 -1.61 5.97 15.69
C ILE A 51 -2.48 5.82 16.95
N LEU A 52 -2.41 4.69 17.65
CA LEU A 52 -3.16 4.47 18.88
C LEU A 52 -2.73 5.42 20.01
N LEU A 53 -1.43 5.70 20.14
CA LEU A 53 -0.90 6.65 21.11
C LEU A 53 -1.40 8.08 20.82
N ASP A 54 -1.28 8.53 19.57
CA ASP A 54 -1.75 9.85 19.14
C ASP A 54 -3.25 10.03 19.43
N ARG A 55 -4.05 9.00 19.14
CA ARG A 55 -5.48 8.96 19.47
C ARG A 55 -5.76 8.97 20.97
N ALA A 56 -4.90 8.36 21.77
CA ALA A 56 -4.96 8.38 23.23
C ALA A 56 -4.45 9.70 23.83
N ARG A 57 -4.10 10.71 23.01
CA ARG A 57 -3.52 12.01 23.40
C ARG A 57 -2.09 11.91 23.96
N PHE A 58 -1.43 10.78 23.76
CA PHE A 58 0.00 10.63 24.01
C PHE A 58 0.75 10.86 22.72
N SER A 59 1.67 11.83 22.68
CA SER A 59 2.38 12.14 21.45
C SER A 59 3.43 11.05 21.16
N PRO A 60 3.32 10.29 20.06
CA PRO A 60 4.38 9.37 19.62
C PRO A 60 5.52 10.12 18.92
N GLY A 61 5.43 11.44 18.72
CA GLY A 61 6.29 12.19 17.80
C GLY A 61 5.77 12.13 16.37
N LEU A 62 6.59 11.65 15.43
CA LEU A 62 6.20 11.44 14.04
C LEU A 62 5.52 10.07 13.86
N ILE A 63 4.47 10.01 13.06
CA ILE A 63 3.82 8.75 12.68
C ILE A 63 4.42 8.30 11.34
N ASP A 64 5.40 7.40 11.38
CA ASP A 64 6.16 6.93 10.21
C ASP A 64 6.43 5.43 10.20
N GLY A 65 6.00 4.70 11.24
CA GLY A 65 6.23 3.26 11.40
C GLY A 65 7.68 2.86 11.67
N HIS A 66 8.55 3.82 12.00
CA HIS A 66 9.88 3.58 12.51
C HIS A 66 9.89 3.72 14.03
N GLN A 67 10.77 2.97 14.69
CA GLN A 67 10.94 3.04 16.15
C GLN A 67 11.52 4.42 16.54
N ALA A 68 10.66 5.35 16.95
CA ALA A 68 11.07 6.67 17.44
C ALA A 68 11.41 6.63 18.94
N GLU A 69 12.28 7.53 19.40
CA GLU A 69 12.68 7.58 20.83
C GLU A 69 11.50 7.86 21.78
N ASN A 70 10.46 8.55 21.29
CA ASN A 70 9.24 8.84 22.04
C ASN A 70 8.31 7.62 22.14
N PHE A 71 8.42 6.68 21.20
CA PHE A 71 7.67 5.43 21.22
C PHE A 71 8.12 4.52 22.36
N THR A 72 9.42 4.49 22.66
CA THR A 72 10.02 3.66 23.74
C THR A 72 9.72 4.19 25.14
N LYS A 73 9.34 5.47 25.28
CA LYS A 73 9.16 6.14 26.58
C LYS A 73 7.70 6.22 27.04
N ALA A 74 6.75 5.86 26.18
CA ALA A 74 5.31 5.94 26.43
C ALA A 74 4.79 4.76 27.26
#